data_AF-A0A091FC08-F1
#
_entry.id   AF-A0A091FC08-F1
#
_cell.length_a   1.000
_cell.length_b   1.000
_cell.length_c   1.000
_cell.angle_alpha   90.00
_cell.angle_beta   90.00
_cell.angle_gamma   90.00
#
_symmetry.space_group_name_H-M   'P 1'
#
loop_
_entity.id
_entity.type
_entity.pdbx_description
1 polymer ?
#
loop_
_entity_poly.entity_id
_entity_poly.type
_entity_poly.pdbx_seq_one_letter_code
_entity_poly.pdbx_strand_id
1 'polypeptide(L)' 'MLGAGLVMGVGAIGAALGIGSIGNAACNAVGRNPGVQGKIMITMLVGMAMAESIAIYCLVIALILLYANPYMRYFLG' A
#
# COMPACT_ATOMS: atom_id res chain seq x y z
N MET A 1 -10.20 -1.47 -18.47
CA MET A 1 -10.49 -0.47 -17.41
C MET A 1 -11.02 -1.10 -16.13
N LEU A 2 -12.03 -1.99 -16.17
CA LEU A 2 -12.55 -2.68 -14.97
C LEU A 2 -11.46 -3.39 -14.15
N GLY A 3 -10.56 -4.17 -14.78
CA GLY A 3 -9.48 -4.85 -14.06
C GLY A 3 -8.49 -3.91 -13.36
N ALA A 4 -8.17 -2.77 -13.98
CA ALA A 4 -7.29 -1.75 -13.39
C ALA A 4 -7.95 -1.05 -12.18
N GLY A 5 -9.26 -0.77 -12.27
CA GLY A 5 -10.01 -0.20 -11.15
C GLY A 5 -10.12 -1.19 -9.98
N LEU A 6 -10.36 -2.47 -10.27
CA LEU A 6 -10.52 -3.50 -9.25
C LEU A 6 -9.21 -3.77 -8.49
N VAL A 7 -8.08 -3.93 -9.20
CA VAL A 7 -6.78 -4.16 -8.56
C VAL A 7 -6.37 -2.98 -7.68
N MET A 8 -6.62 -1.74 -8.13
CA MET A 8 -6.36 -0.54 -7.32
C MET A 8 -7.27 -0.44 -6.11
N GLY A 9 -8.58 -0.65 -6.29
CA GLY A 9 -9.54 -0.53 -5.20
C GLY A 9 -9.25 -1.51 -4.08
N VAL A 10 -9.01 -2.78 -4.42
CA VAL A 10 -8.70 -3.82 -3.42
C VAL A 10 -7.33 -3.59 -2.78
N GLY A 11 -6.32 -3.24 -3.57
CA GLY A 11 -4.97 -2.95 -3.07
C GLY A 11 -4.93 -1.76 -2.10
N ALA A 12 -5.63 -0.67 -2.43
CA ALA A 12 -5.71 0.52 -1.60
C ALA A 12 -6.39 0.25 -0.26
N ILE A 13 -7.45 -0.58 -0.23
CA ILE A 13 -8.10 -0.98 1.02
C ILE A 13 -7.13 -1.76 1.92
N GLY A 14 -6.39 -2.70 1.35
CA GLY A 14 -5.39 -3.48 2.10
C GLY A 14 -4.29 -2.60 2.71
N ALA A 15 -3.73 -1.67 1.93
CA ALA A 15 -2.73 -0.73 2.41
C ALA A 15 -3.29 0.22 3.50
N ALA A 16 -4.49 0.77 3.30
CA ALA A 16 -5.14 1.67 4.25
C ALA A 16 -5.37 0.99 5.62
N LEU A 17 -5.83 -0.27 5.62
CA LEU A 17 -6.01 -1.05 6.86
C LEU A 17 -4.66 -1.33 7.55
N GLY A 18 -3.63 -1.68 6.79
CA GLY A 18 -2.28 -1.90 7.31
C GLY A 18 -1.73 -0.64 7.98
N ILE A 19 -1.70 0.48 7.27
CA ILE A 19 -1.19 1.77 7.77
C ILE A 19 -1.99 2.25 8.98
N GLY A 20 -3.32 2.14 8.93
CA GLY A 20 -4.20 2.53 10.03
C GLY A 20 -3.90 1.75 11.32
N SER A 21 -3.70 0.43 11.20
CA SER A 21 -3.34 -0.41 12.35
C SER A 21 -1.97 -0.08 12.93
N ILE A 22 -0.98 0.17 12.08
CA ILE A 22 0.39 0.55 12.48
C ILE A 22 0.39 1.91 13.17
N GLY A 23 -0.33 2.89 12.62
CA GLY A 23 -0.48 4.22 13.21
C GLY A 23 -1.15 4.16 14.59
N ASN A 24 -2.22 3.37 14.74
CA ASN A 24 -2.89 3.21 16.04
C ASN A 24 -1.94 2.60 17.09
N ALA A 25 -1.23 1.52 16.72
CA ALA A 25 -0.26 0.87 17.60
C ALA A 25 0.90 1.80 18.00
N ALA A 26 1.40 2.60 17.05
CA ALA A 26 2.45 3.57 17.31
C ALA A 26 1.99 4.68 18.27
N CYS A 27 0.80 5.25 18.05
CA CYS A 27 0.22 6.26 18.94
C CYS A 27 0.06 5.73 20.38
N ASN A 28 -0.44 4.50 20.53
CA ASN A 28 -0.58 3.88 21.85
C ASN A 28 0.79 3.62 22.51
N ALA A 29 1.79 3.15 21.74
CA ALA A 29 3.13 2.92 22.24
C ALA A 29 3.81 4.23 22.69
N VAL A 30 3.65 5.32 21.94
CA VAL A 30 4.17 6.66 22.29
C VAL A 30 3.48 7.20 23.54
N GLY A 31 2.16 7.08 23.62
CA GLY A 31 1.40 7.52 24.80
C GLY A 31 1.82 6.82 26.09
N ARG A 32 2.18 5.53 26.01
CA ARG A 32 2.66 4.75 27.17
C ARG A 32 4.13 4.99 27.49
N ASN A 33 4.97 5.27 26.48
CA ASN A 33 6.41 5.41 26.63
C ASN A 33 6.94 6.64 25.85
N PRO A 34 6.67 7.86 26.32
CA PRO A 34 7.05 9.08 25.60
C PRO A 34 8.59 9.23 25.45
N GLY A 35 9.37 8.70 26.40
CA GLY A 35 10.84 8.76 26.37
C GLY A 35 11.51 7.99 25.23
N VAL A 36 10.78 7.13 24.51
CA VAL A 36 11.32 6.35 23.36
C VAL A 36 10.60 6.62 22.05
N GLN A 37 9.88 7.75 21.96
CA GLN A 37 9.11 8.13 20.77
C GLN A 37 9.92 8.05 19.46
N GLY A 38 11.17 8.52 19.46
CA GLY A 38 12.02 8.49 18.26
C GLY A 38 12.24 7.09 17.70
N LYS A 39 12.45 6.09 18.56
CA LYS A 39 12.60 4.69 18.14
C LYS A 39 11.28 4.12 17.61
N ILE A 40 10.16 4.46 18.24
CA ILE A 40 8.83 4.02 17.81
C ILE A 40 8.51 4.58 16.42
N MET A 41 8.80 5.86 16.17
CA MET A 41 8.58 6.50 14.86
C MET A 41 9.37 5.83 13.74
N ILE A 42 10.61 5.41 13.99
CA ILE A 42 11.42 4.68 13.01
C ILE A 42 10.76 3.35 12.65
N THR A 43 10.39 2.55 13.65
CA THR A 43 9.72 1.25 13.42
C THR A 43 8.36 1.43 12.74
N MET A 44 7.60 2.46 13.13
CA MET A 44 6.33 2.82 12.50
C MET A 44 6.52 3.14 11.01
N LEU A 45 7.50 3.99 10.67
CA LEU A 45 7.75 4.39 9.28
C LEU A 45 8.15 3.19 8.42
N VAL A 46 9.00 2.31 8.94
CA VAL A 46 9.39 1.07 8.25
C VAL A 46 8.16 0.19 8.02
N GLY A 47 7.34 -0.01 9.05
CA GLY A 47 6.09 -0.78 8.93
C GLY A 47 5.13 -0.18 7.89
N MET A 48 4.93 1.14 7.92
CA MET A 48 4.07 1.84 6.96
C MET A 48 4.60 1.73 5.53
N ALA A 49 5.91 1.85 5.33
CA ALA A 49 6.53 1.68 4.01
C ALA A 49 6.33 0.24 3.47
N MET A 50 6.41 -0.77 4.33
CA MET A 50 6.11 -2.15 3.94
C MET A 50 4.62 -2.33 3.59
N ALA A 51 3.70 -1.76 4.37
CA ALA A 51 2.28 -1.80 4.05
C ALA A 51 1.96 -1.10 2.72
N GLU A 52 2.61 0.03 2.44
CA GLU A 52 2.41 0.81 1.22
C GLU A 52 2.91 0.09 -0.04
N SER A 53 3.88 -0.81 0.09
CA SER A 53 4.41 -1.58 -1.06
C SER A 53 3.33 -2.37 -1.81
N ILE A 54 2.29 -2.81 -1.10
CA ILE A 54 1.14 -3.53 -1.69
C ILE A 54 0.38 -2.60 -2.64
N ALA A 55 0.10 -1.35 -2.22
CA ALA A 55 -0.57 -0.36 -3.06
C ALA A 55 0.26 -0.01 -4.30
N ILE A 56 1.59 0.09 -4.14
CA ILE A 56 2.49 0.35 -5.27
C ILE A 56 2.48 -0.80 -6.27
N TYR A 57 2.49 -2.07 -5.83
CA TYR A 57 2.38 -3.20 -6.76
C TYR A 57 1.04 -3.19 -7.51
N CYS A 58 -0.07 -2.92 -6.82
CA CYS A 58 -1.37 -2.77 -7.47
C CYS A 58 -1.38 -1.62 -8.49
N LEU A 59 -0.72 -0.49 -8.18
CA LEU A 59 -0.57 0.64 -9.08
C LEU A 59 0.20 0.27 -10.34
N VAL A 60 1.33 -0.43 -10.19
CA VAL A 60 2.13 -0.89 -11.33
C VAL A 60 1.30 -1.80 -12.23
N ILE A 61 0.57 -2.77 -11.68
CA ILE A 61 -0.30 -3.65 -12.47
C ILE A 61 -1.43 -2.87 -13.15
N ALA A 62 -2.05 -1.92 -12.47
CA ALA A 62 -3.09 -1.08 -13.06
C ALA A 62 -2.56 -0.24 -14.23
N LEU A 63 -1.38 0.35 -14.09
CA LEU A 63 -0.71 1.10 -15.16
C LEU A 63 -0.38 0.20 -16.35
N ILE A 64 0.10 -1.03 -16.11
CA ILE A 64 0.35 -2.01 -17.17
C ILE A 64 -0.96 -2.32 -17.91
N LEU A 65 -2.06 -2.58 -17.21
CA LEU A 65 -3.35 -2.88 -17.83
C LEU A 65 -3.93 -1.71 -18.64
N LEU A 66 -3.59 -0.46 -18.29
CA LEU A 66 -4.09 0.73 -18.98
C LEU A 66 -3.21 1.14 -20.16
N TYR A 67 -1.89 1.11 -20.01
CA TYR A 67 -0.94 1.73 -20.95
C TYR A 67 0.00 0.74 -21.64
N ALA A 68 0.20 -0.45 -21.07
CA ALA A 68 1.11 -1.45 -21.61
C ALA A 68 0.44 -2.84 -21.67
N ASN A 69 -0.85 -2.85 -22.04
CA ASN A 69 -1.67 -4.05 -21.92
C ASN A 69 -1.14 -5.18 -22.81
N PRO A 70 -0.61 -6.28 -22.24
CA PRO A 70 0.03 -7.35 -23.01
C PRO A 70 -0.96 -8.13 -23.87
N TYR A 71 -2.25 -8.07 -23.53
CA TYR A 71 -3.29 -8.82 -24.24
C TYR A 71 -3.66 -8.21 -25.59
N MET A 72 -3.37 -6.92 -25.82
CA MET A 72 -3.69 -6.27 -27.10
C MET A 72 -3.02 -6.95 -28.29
N ARG A 73 -1.83 -7.54 -28.09
CA ARG A 73 -1.11 -8.27 -29.14
C ARG A 73 -1.82 -9.53 -29.62
N TYR A 74 -2.65 -10.17 -28.78
CA TYR A 74 -3.41 -11.37 -29.17
C TYR A 74 -4.69 -11.04 -29.95
N PHE A 75 -5.22 -9.82 -29.83
CA PHE A 75 -6.45 -9.40 -30.50
C PHE A 75 -6.22 -8.62 -31.80
N LEU A 76 -5.03 -8.04 -31.98
CA LEU A 76 -4.62 -7.31 -33.18
C LEU A 76 -3.79 -8.16 -34.16
N GLY A 77 -3.72 -9.48 -33.93
CA GLY A 77 -3.09 -10.47 -34.80
C GLY A 77 -4.09 -11.25 -35.62
#